data_AF-A0A843GXJ2-F1
#
_entry.id   AF-A0A843GXJ2-F1
#
_cell.length_a   1.000
_cell.length_b   1.000
_cell.length_c   1.000
_cell.angle_alpha   90.00
_cell.angle_beta   90.00
_cell.angle_gamma   90.00
#
_symmetry.space_group_name_H-M   'P 1'
#
loop_
_entity.id
_entity.type
_entity.pdbx_description
1 polymer ?
#
loop_
_entity_poly.entity_id
_entity_poly.type
_entity_poly.pdbx_seq_one_letter_code
_entity_poly.pdbx_strand_id
1 'polypeptide(L)'
;MKITCYNENMLESAISRIYDDFRRDKEMNLSWEKKKKDKSMAQLGFFWGALVGSIQDFFLAKGIEYTPEDIKNNFYNAISYMDDRFKRKIRRFNGEEYEVPKRISEMDMEEMSRFIDRAIWLCDNAPMFNGLVLHPSIRYCFLNHITEEDLKNLDRRFPKISDEYRAYIRKQPCLICGCCAGSCDPHHLRINNKGGVAMKPSDAFCIPLCHRHHQEYHKKGHIWFMNQVKWITKKVCLEDFCAVNYNRWINHF
;
A
#
# COMPACT_ATOMS: atom_id res chain seq x y z
N MET A 1 30.21 -21.73 -0.35
CA MET A 1 30.44 -20.28 -0.54
C MET A 1 29.14 -19.62 -1.00
N LYS A 2 28.72 -18.47 -0.44
CA LYS A 2 27.51 -17.75 -0.88
C LYS A 2 27.93 -16.43 -1.54
N ILE A 3 27.85 -16.35 -2.87
CA ILE A 3 28.16 -15.15 -3.64
C ILE A 3 26.85 -14.55 -4.14
N THR A 4 26.64 -13.25 -3.88
CA THR A 4 25.53 -12.50 -4.49
C THR A 4 26.11 -11.57 -5.55
N CYS A 5 25.72 -11.76 -6.81
CA CYS A 5 26.22 -10.98 -7.94
C CYS A 5 25.19 -9.90 -8.31
N TYR A 6 25.62 -8.65 -8.37
CA TYR A 6 24.74 -7.50 -8.69
C TYR A 6 24.98 -6.92 -10.09
N ASN A 7 26.06 -7.32 -10.75
CA ASN A 7 26.44 -6.90 -12.10
C ASN A 7 27.27 -8.01 -12.77
N GLU A 8 27.53 -7.85 -14.07
CA GLU A 8 28.25 -8.84 -14.90
C GLU A 8 29.69 -9.06 -14.41
N ASN A 9 30.41 -8.01 -14.03
CA ASN A 9 31.79 -8.11 -13.54
C ASN A 9 31.89 -8.97 -12.26
N MET A 10 30.91 -8.85 -11.35
CA MET A 10 30.82 -9.68 -10.15
C MET A 10 30.50 -11.14 -10.49
N LEU A 11 29.69 -11.36 -11.53
CA LEU A 11 29.36 -12.70 -12.01
C LEU A 11 30.60 -13.38 -12.61
N GLU A 12 31.36 -12.68 -13.44
CA GLU A 12 32.63 -13.19 -14.00
C GLU A 12 33.64 -13.55 -12.91
N SER A 13 33.79 -12.67 -11.92
CA SER A 13 34.67 -12.91 -10.77
C SER A 13 34.21 -14.10 -9.93
N ALA A 14 32.89 -14.25 -9.74
CA ALA A 14 32.31 -15.38 -9.02
C ALA A 14 32.55 -16.71 -9.76
N ILE A 15 32.36 -16.72 -11.08
CA ILE A 15 32.57 -17.88 -11.95
C ILE A 15 34.05 -18.30 -11.94
N SER A 16 34.98 -17.35 -12.08
CA SER A 16 36.43 -17.65 -12.03
C SER A 16 36.81 -18.32 -10.71
N ARG A 17 36.26 -17.84 -9.59
CA ARG A 17 36.55 -18.39 -8.26
C ARG A 17 35.93 -19.76 -8.04
N ILE A 18 34.70 -19.96 -8.49
CA ILE A 18 34.03 -21.26 -8.53
C ILE A 18 34.86 -22.28 -9.33
N TYR A 19 35.42 -21.85 -10.46
CA TYR A 19 36.26 -22.71 -11.31
C TYR A 19 37.57 -23.12 -10.63
N ASP A 20 38.23 -22.19 -9.94
CA ASP A 20 39.45 -22.46 -9.19
C ASP A 20 39.21 -23.42 -8.01
N ASP A 21 38.09 -23.25 -7.29
CA ASP A 21 37.70 -24.12 -6.19
C ASP A 21 37.36 -25.55 -6.69
N PHE A 22 36.64 -25.66 -7.82
CA PHE A 22 36.35 -26.95 -8.46
C PHE A 22 37.63 -27.70 -8.86
N ARG A 23 38.64 -27.00 -9.39
CA ARG A 23 39.94 -27.60 -9.74
C ARG A 23 40.67 -28.21 -8.54
N ARG A 24 40.42 -27.73 -7.33
CA ARG A 24 41.10 -28.18 -6.11
C ARG A 24 40.40 -29.39 -5.47
N ASP A 25 39.09 -29.31 -5.27
CA ASP A 25 38.35 -30.32 -4.48
C ASP A 25 37.60 -31.37 -5.31
N LYS A 26 37.60 -31.28 -6.65
CA LYS A 26 37.03 -32.22 -7.64
C LYS A 26 35.52 -32.51 -7.56
N GLU A 27 34.83 -32.14 -6.50
CA GLU A 27 33.37 -32.17 -6.41
C GLU A 27 32.84 -30.87 -5.80
N MET A 28 31.77 -30.32 -6.40
CA MET A 28 31.19 -29.07 -5.92
C MET A 28 29.67 -29.04 -6.13
N ASN A 29 28.93 -28.75 -5.05
CA ASN A 29 27.48 -28.60 -5.09
C ASN A 29 27.10 -27.12 -5.24
N LEU A 30 26.53 -26.77 -6.39
CA LEU A 30 26.07 -25.42 -6.70
C LEU A 30 24.55 -25.33 -6.58
N SER A 31 24.07 -24.30 -5.90
CA SER A 31 22.67 -23.86 -5.95
C SER A 31 22.63 -22.38 -6.30
N TRP A 32 21.72 -21.99 -7.17
CA TRP A 32 21.50 -20.59 -7.52
C TRP A 32 20.01 -20.25 -7.48
N GLU A 33 19.72 -19.02 -7.07
CA GLU A 33 18.38 -18.47 -7.09
C GLU A 33 18.43 -17.14 -7.84
N LYS A 34 17.58 -16.99 -8.85
CA LYS A 34 17.31 -15.67 -9.42
C LYS A 34 16.29 -14.98 -8.52
N LYS A 35 16.69 -13.93 -7.79
CA LYS A 35 15.74 -13.08 -7.06
C LYS A 35 14.74 -12.49 -8.06
N LYS A 36 13.56 -13.09 -8.17
CA LYS A 36 12.43 -12.48 -8.89
C LYS A 36 12.08 -11.20 -8.15
N LYS A 37 11.80 -10.11 -8.89
CA LYS A 37 11.16 -8.92 -8.31
C LYS A 37 9.85 -9.38 -7.70
N ASP A 38 9.84 -9.41 -6.38
CA ASP A 38 8.70 -9.83 -5.60
C ASP A 38 7.53 -8.86 -5.84
N LYS A 39 6.29 -9.37 -5.88
CA LYS A 39 5.10 -8.52 -6.13
C LYS A 39 4.95 -7.43 -5.06
N SER A 40 5.47 -7.70 -3.86
CA SER A 40 5.69 -6.77 -2.75
C SER A 40 6.42 -5.49 -3.18
N MET A 41 7.48 -5.64 -3.99
CA MET A 41 8.29 -4.53 -4.49
C MET A 41 7.54 -3.66 -5.50
N ALA A 42 6.52 -4.19 -6.19
CA ALA A 42 5.69 -3.41 -7.11
C ALA A 42 4.69 -2.52 -6.36
N GLN A 43 4.02 -3.05 -5.33
CA GLN A 43 3.17 -2.25 -4.44
C GLN A 43 3.98 -1.12 -3.79
N LEU A 44 5.17 -1.43 -3.30
CA LEU A 44 6.02 -0.46 -2.62
C LEU A 44 6.66 0.56 -3.55
N GLY A 45 7.12 0.14 -4.73
CA GLY A 45 7.61 1.06 -5.74
C GLY A 45 6.53 2.09 -6.10
N PHE A 46 5.29 1.63 -6.24
CA PHE A 46 4.14 2.51 -6.45
C PHE A 46 3.87 3.40 -5.22
N PHE A 47 3.82 2.83 -4.01
CA PHE A 47 3.56 3.57 -2.78
C PHE A 47 4.59 4.68 -2.56
N TRP A 48 5.89 4.36 -2.60
CA TRP A 48 6.94 5.36 -2.44
C TRP A 48 6.98 6.36 -3.58
N GLY A 49 6.85 5.92 -4.83
CA GLY A 49 6.86 6.83 -5.97
C GLY A 49 5.76 7.89 -5.85
N ALA A 50 4.54 7.47 -5.51
CA ALA A 50 3.42 8.39 -5.37
C ALA A 50 3.47 9.22 -4.08
N LEU A 51 3.82 8.61 -2.95
CA LEU A 51 3.87 9.30 -1.66
C LEU A 51 5.00 10.34 -1.61
N VAL A 52 6.21 9.96 -2.04
CA VAL A 52 7.37 10.85 -2.03
C VAL A 52 7.09 12.07 -2.91
N GLY A 53 6.63 11.87 -4.15
CA GLY A 53 6.29 12.99 -5.03
C GLY A 53 5.25 13.93 -4.40
N SER A 54 4.18 13.37 -3.83
CA SER A 54 3.13 14.16 -3.17
C SER A 54 3.65 15.00 -2.00
N ILE A 55 4.58 14.44 -1.21
CA ILE A 55 5.17 15.13 -0.05
C ILE A 55 6.20 16.17 -0.48
N GLN A 56 7.00 15.87 -1.50
CA GLN A 56 7.95 16.83 -2.07
C GLN A 56 7.21 18.06 -2.59
N ASP A 57 6.19 17.87 -3.42
CA ASP A 57 5.39 18.98 -3.96
C ASP A 57 4.72 19.80 -2.84
N PHE A 58 4.21 19.12 -1.81
CA PHE A 58 3.55 19.75 -0.67
C PHE A 58 4.50 20.65 0.15
N PHE A 59 5.71 20.19 0.44
CA PHE A 59 6.69 20.99 1.20
C PHE A 59 7.37 22.04 0.33
N LEU A 60 7.60 21.76 -0.96
CA LEU A 60 8.12 22.73 -1.91
C LEU A 60 7.20 23.95 -2.01
N ALA A 61 5.87 23.73 -2.03
CA ALA A 61 4.88 24.81 -2.00
C ALA A 61 4.94 25.67 -0.72
N LYS A 62 5.58 25.18 0.35
CA LYS A 62 5.83 25.90 1.61
C LYS A 62 7.27 26.45 1.70
N GLY A 63 8.06 26.34 0.65
CA GLY A 63 9.46 26.79 0.60
C GLY A 63 10.45 25.87 1.32
N ILE A 64 10.08 24.61 1.57
CA ILE A 64 10.94 23.61 2.21
C ILE A 64 11.27 22.52 1.19
N GLU A 65 12.56 22.31 0.93
CA GLU A 65 13.02 21.25 0.04
C GLU A 65 13.39 19.99 0.83
N TYR A 66 12.88 18.85 0.37
CA TYR A 66 13.28 17.53 0.84
C TYR A 66 13.73 16.67 -0.33
N THR A 67 14.85 15.95 -0.16
CA THR A 67 15.21 14.91 -1.12
C THR A 67 14.31 13.68 -0.95
N PRO A 68 14.15 12.85 -2.00
CA PRO A 68 13.42 11.58 -1.89
C PRO A 68 13.94 10.68 -0.77
N GLU A 69 15.24 10.73 -0.50
CA GLU A 69 15.90 9.91 0.53
C GLU A 69 15.62 10.45 1.93
N ASP A 70 15.59 11.78 2.11
CA ASP A 70 15.22 12.40 3.39
C ASP A 70 13.79 12.03 3.78
N ILE A 71 12.85 12.08 2.83
CA ILE A 71 11.45 11.71 3.08
C ILE A 71 11.36 10.25 3.51
N LYS A 72 11.98 9.34 2.77
CA LYS A 72 12.00 7.92 3.12
C LYS A 72 12.59 7.69 4.51
N ASN A 73 13.74 8.30 4.80
CA ASN A 73 14.40 8.16 6.10
C ASN A 73 13.54 8.72 7.25
N ASN A 74 12.87 9.85 7.04
CA ASN A 74 11.93 10.40 8.02
C ASN A 74 10.79 9.41 8.31
N PHE A 75 10.21 8.78 7.30
CA PHE A 75 9.18 7.75 7.54
C PHE A 75 9.72 6.51 8.24
N TYR A 76 10.86 5.96 7.80
CA TYR A 76 11.46 4.79 8.45
C TYR A 76 11.75 5.06 9.93
N ASN A 77 12.29 6.24 10.24
CA ASN A 77 12.56 6.65 11.61
C ASN A 77 11.25 6.85 12.40
N ALA A 78 10.33 7.67 11.89
CA ALA A 78 9.08 7.96 12.61
C ALA A 78 8.28 6.67 12.91
N ILE A 79 8.15 5.78 11.93
CA ILE A 79 7.40 4.53 12.08
C ILE A 79 8.10 3.56 13.03
N SER A 80 9.44 3.50 13.04
CA SER A 80 10.15 2.65 13.98
C SER A 80 10.00 3.09 15.43
N TYR A 81 9.78 4.40 15.69
CA TYR A 81 9.40 4.89 17.01
C TYR A 81 7.94 4.61 17.37
N MET A 82 7.07 4.44 16.38
CA MET A 82 5.65 4.15 16.60
C MET A 82 5.38 2.66 16.84
N ASP A 83 6.22 1.77 16.32
CA ASP A 83 6.06 0.32 16.41
C ASP A 83 7.43 -0.38 16.37
N ASP A 84 7.82 -0.97 17.52
CA ASP A 84 9.12 -1.60 17.72
C ASP A 84 9.41 -2.76 16.75
N ARG A 85 8.37 -3.33 16.10
CA ARG A 85 8.56 -4.35 15.06
C ARG A 85 9.39 -3.84 13.90
N PHE A 86 9.38 -2.54 13.64
CA PHE A 86 10.17 -1.91 12.59
C PHE A 86 11.57 -1.49 13.04
N LYS A 87 12.07 -2.03 14.14
CA LYS A 87 13.45 -1.90 14.58
C LYS A 87 14.22 -3.20 14.35
N ARG A 88 15.53 -3.06 14.11
CA ARG A 88 16.49 -4.16 14.11
C ARG A 88 17.73 -3.75 14.88
N LYS A 89 18.37 -4.72 15.52
CA LYS A 89 19.64 -4.51 16.21
C LYS A 89 20.79 -4.68 15.24
N ILE A 90 21.73 -3.76 15.30
CA ILE A 90 23.01 -3.88 14.62
C ILE A 90 24.14 -3.66 15.61
N ARG A 91 25.22 -4.40 15.42
CA ARG A 91 26.41 -4.31 16.23
C ARG A 91 27.41 -3.39 15.56
N ARG A 92 27.84 -2.34 16.28
CA ARG A 92 28.91 -1.44 15.87
C ARG A 92 30.25 -2.19 15.84
N PHE A 93 31.22 -1.61 15.14
CA PHE A 93 32.58 -2.13 15.12
C PHE A 93 33.29 -2.06 16.49
N ASN A 94 32.82 -1.21 17.41
CA ASN A 94 33.29 -1.19 18.81
C ASN A 94 32.62 -2.25 19.71
N GLY A 95 31.74 -3.09 19.13
CA GLY A 95 31.05 -4.16 19.85
C GLY A 95 29.72 -3.77 20.49
N GLU A 96 29.37 -2.48 20.54
CA GLU A 96 28.10 -2.00 21.09
C GLU A 96 26.92 -2.30 20.18
N GLU A 97 25.78 -2.66 20.76
CA GLU A 97 24.54 -2.85 20.02
C GLU A 97 23.71 -1.57 20.00
N TYR A 98 23.09 -1.28 18.86
CA TYR A 98 22.11 -0.21 18.73
C TYR A 98 20.98 -0.58 17.78
N GLU A 99 19.85 0.08 17.96
CA GLU A 99 18.66 -0.13 17.14
C GLU A 99 18.65 0.83 15.96
N VAL A 100 18.28 0.32 14.79
CA VAL A 100 18.01 1.10 13.59
C VAL A 100 16.67 0.68 12.98
N PRO A 101 16.02 1.54 12.20
CA PRO A 101 14.84 1.15 11.45
C PRO A 101 15.15 -0.04 10.51
N LYS A 102 14.23 -1.00 10.47
CA LYS A 102 14.17 -1.99 9.39
C LYS A 102 13.96 -1.26 8.07
N ARG A 103 14.70 -1.65 7.05
CA ARG A 103 14.40 -1.30 5.67
C ARG A 103 13.37 -2.27 5.12
N ILE A 104 12.66 -1.83 4.10
CA ILE A 104 11.66 -2.64 3.40
C ILE A 104 12.18 -4.00 2.94
N SER A 105 13.45 -4.08 2.51
CA SER A 105 14.07 -5.32 2.06
C SER A 105 14.17 -6.39 3.16
N GLU A 106 13.91 -5.98 4.41
CA GLU A 106 13.97 -6.80 5.62
C GLU A 106 12.56 -7.08 6.18
N MET A 107 11.49 -6.62 5.50
CA MET A 107 10.10 -6.77 5.94
C MET A 107 9.40 -7.88 5.15
N ASP A 108 8.56 -8.65 5.82
CA ASP A 108 7.59 -9.53 5.15
C ASP A 108 6.36 -8.75 4.63
N MET A 109 5.40 -9.45 4.01
CA MET A 109 4.20 -8.82 3.45
C MET A 109 3.28 -8.19 4.51
N GLU A 110 3.19 -8.79 5.70
CA GLU A 110 2.33 -8.28 6.76
C GLU A 110 2.96 -7.03 7.38
N GLU A 111 4.25 -7.09 7.71
CA GLU A 111 5.05 -5.95 8.16
C GLU A 111 4.97 -4.81 7.15
N MET A 112 5.06 -5.10 5.86
CA MET A 112 4.95 -4.12 4.79
C MET A 112 3.57 -3.46 4.72
N SER A 113 2.48 -4.23 4.81
CA SER A 113 1.13 -3.66 4.88
C SER A 113 1.00 -2.75 6.10
N ARG A 114 1.46 -3.19 7.26
CA ARG A 114 1.44 -2.39 8.50
C ARG A 114 2.28 -1.12 8.37
N PHE A 115 3.44 -1.19 7.73
CA PHE A 115 4.30 -0.04 7.50
C PHE A 115 3.57 1.03 6.65
N ILE A 116 2.91 0.61 5.58
CA ILE A 116 2.08 1.48 4.74
C ILE A 116 0.96 2.12 5.57
N ASP A 117 0.25 1.33 6.38
CA ASP A 117 -0.83 1.83 7.24
C ASP A 117 -0.31 2.88 8.25
N ARG A 118 0.86 2.65 8.86
CA ARG A 118 1.52 3.61 9.76
C ARG A 118 1.97 4.88 9.05
N ALA A 119 2.51 4.75 7.83
CA ALA A 119 2.90 5.89 7.01
C ALA A 119 1.70 6.77 6.63
N ILE A 120 0.59 6.15 6.22
CA ILE A 120 -0.65 6.86 5.92
C ILE A 120 -1.19 7.54 7.18
N TRP A 121 -1.22 6.82 8.31
CA TRP A 121 -1.63 7.39 9.58
C TRP A 121 -0.79 8.61 9.97
N LEU A 122 0.53 8.57 9.76
CA LEU A 122 1.41 9.70 10.02
C LEU A 122 1.07 10.89 9.13
N CYS A 123 0.80 10.66 7.84
CA CYS A 123 0.36 11.71 6.92
C CYS A 123 -0.96 12.36 7.35
N ASP A 124 -1.87 11.59 7.93
CA ASP A 124 -3.19 12.06 8.34
C ASP A 124 -3.19 12.81 9.68
N ASN A 125 -2.25 12.49 10.58
CA ASN A 125 -2.30 12.93 11.98
C ASN A 125 -1.16 13.87 12.37
N ALA A 126 -0.03 13.89 11.64
CA ALA A 126 1.07 14.77 12.01
C ALA A 126 0.75 16.24 11.61
N PRO A 127 0.89 17.22 12.52
CA PRO A 127 0.57 18.62 12.24
C PRO A 127 1.30 19.22 11.04
N MET A 128 2.51 18.75 10.74
CA MET A 128 3.29 19.21 9.59
C MET A 128 2.65 18.89 8.25
N PHE A 129 1.78 17.87 8.18
CA PHE A 129 1.04 17.47 7.00
C PHE A 129 -0.38 18.08 6.96
N ASN A 130 -0.70 19.05 7.82
CA ASN A 130 -1.98 19.75 7.75
C ASN A 130 -2.20 20.39 6.35
N GLY A 131 -3.27 19.95 5.69
CA GLY A 131 -3.61 20.35 4.33
C GLY A 131 -3.04 19.45 3.22
N LEU A 132 -2.26 18.42 3.56
CA LEU A 132 -1.82 17.41 2.60
C LEU A 132 -3.03 16.60 2.12
N VAL A 133 -3.18 16.52 0.80
CA VAL A 133 -4.20 15.67 0.16
C VAL A 133 -3.50 14.61 -0.65
N LEU A 134 -3.59 13.37 -0.20
CA LEU A 134 -3.04 12.21 -0.90
C LEU A 134 -4.07 11.64 -1.86
N HIS A 135 -3.65 11.37 -3.11
CA HIS A 135 -4.52 10.70 -4.07
C HIS A 135 -4.96 9.32 -3.52
N PRO A 136 -6.25 8.93 -3.67
CA PRO A 136 -6.78 7.69 -3.10
C PRO A 136 -5.98 6.44 -3.44
N SER A 137 -5.39 6.37 -4.65
CA SER A 137 -4.59 5.22 -5.07
C SER A 137 -3.43 4.87 -4.15
N ILE A 138 -2.90 5.85 -3.40
CA ILE A 138 -1.81 5.64 -2.43
C ILE A 138 -2.34 4.83 -1.24
N ARG A 139 -3.55 5.14 -0.76
CA ARG A 139 -4.22 4.47 0.35
C ARG A 139 -4.69 3.06 0.00
N TYR A 140 -5.16 2.90 -1.24
CA TYR A 140 -5.58 1.62 -1.79
C TYR A 140 -4.46 0.97 -2.62
N CYS A 141 -3.20 1.19 -2.27
CA CYS A 141 -2.06 0.63 -3.01
C CYS A 141 -2.01 -0.91 -2.92
N PHE A 142 -2.64 -1.51 -1.91
CA PHE A 142 -2.79 -2.97 -1.79
C PHE A 142 -3.49 -3.60 -3.01
N LEU A 143 -4.30 -2.84 -3.74
CA LEU A 143 -4.90 -3.32 -5.00
C LEU A 143 -3.85 -3.75 -6.04
N ASN A 144 -2.59 -3.32 -5.92
CA ASN A 144 -1.51 -3.71 -6.84
C ASN A 144 -1.04 -5.16 -6.67
N HIS A 145 -1.34 -5.81 -5.54
CA HIS A 145 -0.90 -7.18 -5.27
C HIS A 145 -2.04 -8.19 -5.18
N ILE A 146 -3.30 -7.75 -5.24
CA ILE A 146 -4.46 -8.65 -5.21
C ILE A 146 -4.36 -9.63 -6.39
N THR A 147 -4.46 -10.91 -6.07
CA THR A 147 -4.48 -12.01 -7.03
C THR A 147 -5.89 -12.55 -7.22
N GLU A 148 -6.11 -13.32 -8.29
CA GLU A 148 -7.38 -14.01 -8.49
C GLU A 148 -7.69 -14.99 -7.36
N GLU A 149 -6.67 -15.59 -6.75
CA GLU A 149 -6.83 -16.50 -5.62
C GLU A 149 -7.33 -15.76 -4.38
N ASP A 150 -6.78 -14.56 -4.11
CA ASP A 150 -7.27 -13.70 -3.03
C ASP A 150 -8.76 -13.38 -3.24
N LEU A 151 -9.16 -13.07 -4.48
CA LEU A 151 -10.55 -12.74 -4.82
C LEU A 151 -11.51 -13.93 -4.69
N LYS A 152 -11.03 -15.16 -4.93
CA LYS A 152 -11.80 -16.39 -4.73
C LYS A 152 -12.01 -16.70 -3.24
N ASN A 153 -11.02 -16.38 -2.41
CA ASN A 153 -11.04 -16.64 -0.97
C ASN A 153 -11.73 -15.54 -0.14
N LEU A 154 -12.25 -14.48 -0.76
CA LEU A 154 -12.99 -13.43 -0.07
C LEU A 154 -14.30 -13.95 0.54
N ASP A 155 -14.57 -13.59 1.80
CA ASP A 155 -15.90 -13.77 2.36
C ASP A 155 -16.86 -12.78 1.68
N ARG A 156 -17.87 -13.32 1.00
CA ARG A 156 -18.91 -12.55 0.31
C ARG A 156 -20.23 -12.48 1.08
N ARG A 157 -20.22 -12.89 2.36
CA ARG A 157 -21.37 -12.74 3.27
C ARG A 157 -21.33 -11.36 3.89
N PHE A 158 -22.15 -10.47 3.33
CA PHE A 158 -22.27 -9.09 3.80
C PHE A 158 -23.57 -8.87 4.57
N PRO A 159 -23.54 -8.19 5.72
CA PRO A 159 -24.78 -7.79 6.39
C PRO A 159 -25.51 -6.78 5.52
N LYS A 160 -26.85 -6.78 5.57
CA LYS A 160 -27.65 -5.81 4.82
C LYS A 160 -27.40 -4.37 5.31
N ILE A 161 -27.26 -4.20 6.62
CA ILE A 161 -27.03 -2.91 7.29
C ILE A 161 -25.87 -3.09 8.26
N SER A 162 -24.94 -2.14 8.31
CA SER A 162 -23.89 -2.04 9.33
C SER A 162 -23.61 -0.57 9.64
N ASP A 163 -23.92 -0.16 10.86
CA ASP A 163 -23.77 1.23 11.31
C ASP A 163 -22.29 1.55 11.54
N GLU A 164 -21.54 0.57 12.03
CA GLU A 164 -20.11 0.62 12.28
C GLU A 164 -19.34 0.78 10.97
N TYR A 165 -19.68 0.00 9.94
CA TYR A 165 -19.03 0.14 8.64
C TYR A 165 -19.36 1.48 7.99
N ARG A 166 -20.61 1.96 8.10
CA ARG A 166 -20.96 3.30 7.62
C ARG A 166 -20.19 4.40 8.37
N ALA A 167 -20.02 4.27 9.68
CA ALA A 167 -19.21 5.20 10.46
C ALA A 167 -17.73 5.16 10.05
N TYR A 168 -17.19 3.96 9.77
CA TYR A 168 -15.86 3.79 9.22
C TYR A 168 -15.71 4.47 7.85
N ILE A 169 -16.67 4.27 6.93
CA ILE A 169 -16.65 4.88 5.59
C ILE A 169 -16.68 6.42 5.67
N ARG A 170 -17.46 7.01 6.59
CA ARG A 170 -17.47 8.47 6.78
C ARG A 170 -16.11 9.06 7.16
N LYS A 171 -15.30 8.28 7.87
CA LYS A 171 -13.93 8.65 8.27
C LYS A 171 -12.93 8.54 7.13
N GLN A 172 -13.24 7.77 6.07
CA GLN A 172 -12.34 7.61 4.94
C GLN A 172 -12.34 8.87 4.05
N PRO A 173 -11.19 9.22 3.44
CA PRO A 173 -11.15 10.26 2.43
C PRO A 173 -11.95 9.89 1.18
N CYS A 174 -12.40 10.90 0.44
CA CYS A 174 -13.19 10.70 -0.76
C CYS A 174 -12.43 9.88 -1.80
N LEU A 175 -13.08 8.86 -2.39
CA LEU A 175 -12.49 7.95 -3.37
C LEU A 175 -12.08 8.63 -4.69
N ILE A 176 -12.52 9.87 -4.94
CA ILE A 176 -12.16 10.65 -6.12
C ILE A 176 -11.04 11.64 -5.82
N CYS A 177 -11.21 12.57 -4.88
CA CYS A 177 -10.18 13.60 -4.59
C CYS A 177 -9.15 13.20 -3.53
N GLY A 178 -9.42 12.20 -2.70
CA GLY A 178 -8.60 11.92 -1.51
C GLY A 178 -8.75 12.95 -0.38
N CYS A 179 -9.74 13.83 -0.48
CA CYS A 179 -10.01 14.93 0.45
C CYS A 179 -11.19 14.62 1.40
N CYS A 180 -11.44 15.51 2.36
CA CYS A 180 -12.64 15.49 3.23
C CYS A 180 -12.79 14.23 4.11
N ALA A 181 -11.68 13.70 4.63
CA ALA A 181 -11.75 12.63 5.63
C ALA A 181 -12.57 13.08 6.85
N GLY A 182 -13.50 12.24 7.31
CA GLY A 182 -14.41 12.58 8.43
C GLY A 182 -15.69 13.32 8.02
N SER A 183 -15.81 13.75 6.77
CA SER A 183 -17.01 14.43 6.24
C SER A 183 -17.48 13.85 4.90
N CYS A 184 -17.11 12.60 4.61
CA CYS A 184 -17.59 11.90 3.43
C CYS A 184 -18.94 11.23 3.68
N ASP A 185 -19.78 11.19 2.65
CA ASP A 185 -21.06 10.48 2.65
C ASP A 185 -20.86 9.05 2.11
N PRO A 186 -21.41 8.01 2.78
CA PRO A 186 -21.41 6.66 2.23
C PRO A 186 -22.31 6.60 0.98
N HIS A 187 -21.70 6.32 -0.16
CA HIS A 187 -22.41 6.17 -1.44
C HIS A 187 -22.57 4.70 -1.80
N HIS A 188 -23.81 4.21 -1.84
CA HIS A 188 -24.12 2.82 -2.20
C HIS A 188 -23.99 2.59 -3.70
N LEU A 189 -23.08 1.69 -4.08
CA LEU A 189 -22.99 1.22 -5.46
C LEU A 189 -24.07 0.18 -5.72
N ARG A 190 -24.84 0.37 -6.81
CA ARG A 190 -25.78 -0.63 -7.33
C ARG A 190 -25.03 -1.52 -8.31
N ILE A 191 -24.55 -2.66 -7.85
CA ILE A 191 -23.78 -3.60 -8.66
C ILE A 191 -24.64 -4.84 -8.98
N ASN A 192 -24.71 -5.19 -10.27
CA ASN A 192 -25.30 -6.44 -10.79
C ASN A 192 -26.73 -6.79 -10.32
N ASN A 193 -27.61 -5.80 -10.11
CA ASN A 193 -29.02 -6.06 -9.71
C ASN A 193 -29.18 -7.00 -8.49
N LYS A 194 -28.18 -7.08 -7.59
CA LYS A 194 -28.29 -7.81 -6.31
C LYS A 194 -29.12 -7.01 -5.30
N GLY A 195 -30.36 -6.74 -5.68
CA GLY A 195 -31.37 -5.99 -4.96
C GLY A 195 -32.57 -5.85 -5.88
N GLY A 196 -33.73 -6.34 -5.46
CA GLY A 196 -34.97 -6.16 -6.21
C GLY A 196 -35.23 -4.67 -6.49
N VAL A 197 -36.05 -4.37 -7.49
CA VAL A 197 -36.57 -3.02 -7.71
C VAL A 197 -37.13 -2.53 -6.36
N ALA A 198 -36.54 -1.46 -5.80
CA ALA A 198 -36.78 -0.88 -4.47
C ALA A 198 -35.98 -1.41 -3.24
N MET A 199 -34.96 -2.27 -3.39
CA MET A 199 -34.08 -2.67 -2.29
C MET A 199 -32.75 -1.93 -2.26
N LYS A 200 -32.39 -1.38 -1.09
CA LYS A 200 -31.08 -0.76 -0.85
C LYS A 200 -29.98 -1.84 -0.86
N PRO A 201 -28.86 -1.63 -1.58
CA PRO A 201 -27.69 -2.51 -1.52
C PRO A 201 -27.15 -2.63 -0.09
N SER A 202 -26.45 -3.74 0.19
CA SER A 202 -25.73 -3.90 1.46
C SER A 202 -24.78 -2.72 1.70
N ASP A 203 -24.67 -2.30 2.97
CA ASP A 203 -23.73 -1.24 3.36
C ASP A 203 -22.27 -1.60 3.03
N ALA A 204 -21.91 -2.88 2.86
CA ALA A 204 -20.58 -3.31 2.41
C ALA A 204 -20.20 -2.75 1.03
N PHE A 205 -21.18 -2.39 0.19
CA PHE A 205 -20.97 -1.78 -1.13
C PHE A 205 -21.03 -0.24 -1.10
N CYS A 206 -20.76 0.35 0.06
CA CYS A 206 -20.54 1.79 0.18
C CYS A 206 -19.10 2.18 -0.17
N ILE A 207 -18.98 3.32 -0.83
CA ILE A 207 -17.71 4.02 -1.02
C ILE A 207 -17.76 5.42 -0.39
N PRO A 208 -16.64 5.98 0.09
CA PRO A 208 -16.61 7.34 0.62
C PRO A 208 -16.60 8.36 -0.53
N LEU A 209 -17.61 9.24 -0.59
CA LEU A 209 -17.60 10.39 -1.50
C LEU A 209 -17.82 11.68 -0.71
N CYS A 210 -17.03 12.72 -0.97
CA CYS A 210 -17.34 14.03 -0.42
C CYS A 210 -18.62 14.57 -1.09
N HIS A 211 -19.33 15.45 -0.39
CA HIS A 211 -20.62 15.98 -0.83
C HIS A 211 -20.62 16.45 -2.30
N ARG A 212 -19.56 17.16 -2.73
CA ARG A 212 -19.39 17.61 -4.12
C ARG A 212 -19.38 16.45 -5.10
N HIS A 213 -18.51 15.45 -4.91
CA HIS A 213 -18.42 14.32 -5.84
C HIS A 213 -19.64 13.40 -5.75
N HIS A 214 -20.30 13.35 -4.60
CA HIS A 214 -21.57 12.66 -4.44
C HIS A 214 -22.65 13.28 -5.33
N GLN A 215 -22.79 14.61 -5.30
CA GLN A 215 -23.69 15.33 -6.20
C GLN A 215 -23.28 15.19 -7.67
N GLU A 216 -21.98 15.25 -7.99
CA GLU A 216 -21.51 15.04 -9.36
C GLU A 216 -21.81 13.64 -9.87
N TYR A 217 -21.73 12.61 -9.03
CA TYR A 217 -22.19 11.27 -9.37
C TYR A 217 -23.67 11.29 -9.76
N HIS A 218 -24.53 11.90 -8.93
CA HIS A 218 -25.96 11.98 -9.22
C HIS A 218 -26.27 12.78 -10.50
N LYS A 219 -25.47 13.81 -10.79
CA LYS A 219 -25.64 14.67 -11.97
C LYS A 219 -25.10 14.04 -13.27
N LYS A 220 -23.93 13.40 -13.21
CA LYS A 220 -23.18 12.91 -14.39
C LYS A 220 -23.30 11.40 -14.60
N GLY A 221 -23.78 10.67 -13.60
CA GLY A 221 -24.06 9.24 -13.65
C GLY A 221 -22.84 8.33 -13.55
N HIS A 222 -23.11 7.03 -13.65
CA HIS A 222 -22.16 5.95 -13.41
C HIS A 222 -20.95 5.98 -14.36
N ILE A 223 -21.13 6.32 -15.64
CA ILE A 223 -20.03 6.33 -16.62
C ILE A 223 -18.96 7.37 -16.24
N TRP A 224 -19.39 8.57 -15.81
CA TRP A 224 -18.46 9.59 -15.32
C TRP A 224 -17.68 9.09 -14.10
N PHE A 225 -18.38 8.46 -13.15
CA PHE A 225 -17.76 7.90 -11.96
C PHE A 225 -16.71 6.83 -12.31
N MET A 226 -17.06 5.88 -13.18
CA MET A 226 -16.14 4.84 -13.65
C MET A 226 -14.86 5.41 -14.26
N ASN A 227 -14.96 6.56 -14.95
CA ASN A 227 -13.79 7.26 -15.46
C ASN A 227 -12.90 7.83 -14.35
N GLN A 228 -13.47 8.34 -13.26
CA GLN A 228 -12.69 8.86 -12.11
C GLN A 228 -11.95 7.74 -11.37
N VAL A 229 -12.57 6.56 -11.26
CA VAL A 229 -12.01 5.41 -10.53
C VAL A 229 -11.34 4.38 -11.44
N LYS A 230 -10.91 4.78 -12.64
CA LYS A 230 -10.19 3.91 -13.59
C LYS A 230 -8.97 3.22 -12.99
N TRP A 231 -8.31 3.86 -12.03
CA TRP A 231 -7.15 3.30 -11.34
C TRP A 231 -7.50 2.09 -10.45
N ILE A 232 -8.78 1.94 -10.06
CA ILE A 232 -9.35 0.76 -9.40
C ILE A 232 -9.76 -0.25 -10.45
N THR A 233 -10.58 0.16 -11.42
CA THR A 233 -11.27 -0.74 -12.36
C THR A 233 -10.33 -1.44 -13.35
N LYS A 234 -9.13 -0.89 -13.54
CA LYS A 234 -8.04 -1.56 -14.26
C LYS A 234 -7.41 -2.73 -13.48
N LYS A 235 -7.65 -2.83 -12.17
CA LYS A 235 -7.07 -3.86 -11.28
C LYS A 235 -8.12 -4.87 -10.84
N VAL A 236 -9.26 -4.38 -10.37
CA VAL A 236 -10.38 -5.20 -9.87
C VAL A 236 -11.72 -4.55 -10.22
N CYS A 237 -12.78 -5.34 -10.33
CA CYS A 237 -14.11 -4.75 -10.48
C CYS A 237 -14.55 -4.05 -9.18
N LEU A 238 -15.53 -3.15 -9.25
CA LEU A 238 -15.99 -2.40 -8.07
C LEU A 238 -16.64 -3.29 -7.00
N GLU A 239 -17.23 -4.42 -7.40
CA GLU A 239 -17.80 -5.39 -6.45
C GLU A 239 -16.70 -5.96 -5.58
N ASP A 240 -15.63 -6.42 -6.22
CA ASP A 240 -14.46 -6.99 -5.55
C ASP A 240 -13.73 -5.93 -4.74
N PHE A 241 -13.60 -4.69 -5.25
CA PHE A 241 -13.04 -3.59 -4.48
C PHE A 241 -13.78 -3.37 -3.15
N CYS A 242 -15.12 -3.34 -3.19
CA CYS A 242 -15.92 -3.18 -1.98
C CYS A 242 -15.81 -4.39 -1.04
N ALA A 243 -15.85 -5.60 -1.61
CA ALA A 243 -15.69 -6.84 -0.85
C ALA A 243 -14.34 -6.90 -0.12
N VAL A 244 -13.26 -6.56 -0.82
CA VAL A 244 -11.91 -6.50 -0.24
C VAL A 244 -11.84 -5.45 0.86
N ASN A 245 -12.36 -4.24 0.63
CA ASN A 245 -12.37 -3.19 1.65
C ASN A 245 -13.15 -3.60 2.90
N TYR A 246 -14.30 -4.24 2.73
CA TYR A 246 -15.12 -4.71 3.84
C TYR A 246 -14.41 -5.82 4.63
N ASN A 247 -13.82 -6.81 3.94
CA ASN A 247 -13.05 -7.88 4.58
C ASN A 247 -11.82 -7.31 5.31
N ARG A 248 -11.12 -6.34 4.70
CA ARG A 248 -10.00 -5.65 5.36
C ARG A 248 -10.47 -4.91 6.61
N TRP A 249 -11.62 -4.24 6.55
CA TRP A 249 -12.17 -3.55 7.73
C TRP A 249 -12.46 -4.53 8.88
N ILE A 250 -13.08 -5.68 8.60
CA ILE A 250 -13.36 -6.71 9.62
C ILE A 250 -12.08 -7.31 10.23
N ASN A 251 -11.03 -7.50 9.42
CA ASN A 251 -9.84 -8.23 9.87
C ASN A 251 -8.72 -7.31 10.40
N HIS A 252 -8.84 -5.99 10.20
CA HIS A 252 -7.83 -5.01 10.61
C HIS A 252 -8.35 -3.96 11.61
N PHE A 253 -9.59 -4.12 12.10
CA PHE A 253 -10.15 -3.45 13.28
C PHE A 253 -10.75 -4.47 14.24
#